data_AF-A0A0B7B301-F1
#
_entry.id   AF-A0A0B7B301-F1
#
_cell.length_a   1.000
_cell.length_b   1.000
_cell.length_c   1.000
_cell.angle_alpha   90.00
_cell.angle_beta   90.00
_cell.angle_gamma   90.00
#
_symmetry.space_group_name_H-M   'P 1'
#
loop_
_entity.id
_entity.type
_entity.pdbx_description
1 polymer ?
#
loop_
_entity_poly.entity_id
_entity_poly.type
_entity_poly.pdbx_seq_one_letter_code
_entity_poly.pdbx_strand_id
1 'polypeptide(L)'
;MQINKPWVLAKGSPEERKRAGAVVSLCANVSCLLSVLLQPYMPSTSAVIQQQLQAAPSVNVLTSDFLALLQTGHQIGTPSPLFQKIENSTITDLKLKFAGKPQEKVLPKGNKLKDQKSSKESVATQQQNSVTNNKDKLGTDSANVIKDVLVNGTLEHDKGNAADVAELSQAVTDQGLKVRELKAAKGDKSVIDAEVATLLQLKQKLALAQGQTPDAAVKGNKRGKKK
;
A
#
# COMPACT_ATOMS: atom_id res chain seq x y z
N MET A 1 2.39 11.84 7.79
CA MET A 1 1.66 11.39 9.01
C MET A 1 2.55 10.89 10.14
N GLN A 2 3.33 9.81 9.96
CA GLN A 2 3.98 9.11 11.07
C GLN A 2 5.07 9.92 11.82
N ILE A 3 5.92 10.65 11.09
CA ILE A 3 7.01 11.43 11.68
C ILE A 3 6.47 12.62 12.48
N ASN A 4 5.48 13.33 11.93
CA ASN A 4 4.92 14.54 12.55
C ASN A 4 3.93 14.24 13.70
N LYS A 5 3.48 12.98 13.86
CA LYS A 5 2.60 12.52 14.96
C LYS A 5 1.49 13.53 15.34
N PRO A 6 0.63 13.98 14.41
CA PRO A 6 -0.31 15.06 14.70
C PRO A 6 -1.36 14.70 15.76
N TRP A 7 -1.62 13.41 16.03
CA TRP A 7 -2.48 12.97 17.14
C TRP A 7 -1.90 13.28 18.54
N VAL A 8 -0.58 13.50 18.62
CA VAL A 8 0.11 13.99 19.83
C VAL A 8 0.09 15.51 19.83
N LEU A 9 0.52 16.14 18.73
CA LEU A 9 0.59 17.60 18.61
C LEU A 9 -0.77 18.29 18.79
N ALA A 10 -1.86 17.64 18.39
CA ALA A 10 -3.22 18.16 18.56
C ALA A 10 -3.61 18.39 20.04
N LYS A 11 -2.92 17.75 20.98
CA LYS A 11 -3.16 17.86 22.44
C LYS A 11 -2.17 18.82 23.13
N GLY A 12 -1.25 19.42 22.38
CA GLY A 12 -0.20 20.29 22.89
C GLY A 12 -0.59 21.77 22.92
N SER A 13 0.43 22.61 22.78
CA SER A 13 0.33 24.07 22.71
C SER A 13 -0.45 24.56 21.47
N PRO A 14 -0.90 25.84 21.45
CA PRO A 14 -1.60 26.41 20.29
C PRO A 14 -0.79 26.31 18.99
N GLU A 15 0.53 26.47 19.05
CA GLU A 15 1.43 26.36 17.91
C GLU A 15 1.53 24.92 17.40
N GLU A 16 1.66 23.95 18.30
CA GLU A 16 1.66 22.53 17.95
C GLU A 16 0.32 22.09 17.33
N ARG A 17 -0.80 22.60 17.84
CA ARG A 17 -2.12 22.36 17.25
C ARG A 17 -2.23 22.93 15.84
N LYS A 18 -1.64 24.11 15.58
CA LYS A 18 -1.57 24.69 14.24
C LYS A 18 -0.75 23.81 13.30
N ARG A 19 0.39 23.28 13.78
CA ARG A 19 1.21 22.33 13.02
C ARG A 19 0.46 21.02 12.72
N ALA A 20 -0.27 20.49 13.71
CA ALA A 20 -1.11 19.31 13.55
C ALA A 20 -2.16 19.53 12.46
N GLY A 21 -2.85 20.68 12.49
CA GLY A 21 -3.84 21.07 11.49
C GLY A 21 -3.26 21.14 10.07
N ALA A 22 -2.10 21.75 9.90
CA ALA A 22 -1.42 21.83 8.60
C ALA A 22 -1.09 20.44 8.04
N VAL A 23 -0.56 19.54 8.87
CA VAL A 23 -0.23 18.16 8.46
C VAL A 23 -1.48 17.40 8.07
N VAL A 24 -2.56 17.50 8.86
CA VAL A 24 -3.83 16.80 8.59
C VAL A 24 -4.49 17.35 7.32
N SER A 25 -4.50 18.67 7.11
CA SER A 25 -5.03 19.31 5.90
C SER A 25 -4.29 18.86 4.64
N LEU A 26 -2.97 18.78 4.69
CA LEU A 26 -2.17 18.25 3.58
C LEU A 26 -2.50 16.78 3.31
N CYS A 27 -2.59 15.96 4.36
CA CYS A 27 -2.96 14.55 4.22
C CYS A 27 -4.37 14.38 3.62
N ALA A 28 -5.34 15.23 3.99
CA ALA A 28 -6.68 15.20 3.40
C ALA A 28 -6.66 15.54 1.90
N ASN A 29 -5.86 16.53 1.49
CA ASN A 29 -5.69 16.88 0.08
C ASN A 29 -5.00 15.76 -0.73
N VAL A 30 -3.98 15.11 -0.15
CA VAL A 30 -3.36 13.92 -0.76
C VAL A 30 -4.38 12.79 -0.91
N SER A 31 -5.20 12.53 0.11
CA SER A 31 -6.28 11.54 0.03
C SER A 31 -7.32 11.88 -1.05
N CYS A 32 -7.63 13.18 -1.23
CA CYS A 32 -8.52 13.64 -2.29
C CYS A 32 -7.95 13.33 -3.68
N LEU A 33 -6.68 13.68 -3.93
CA LEU A 33 -6.02 13.34 -5.20
C LEU A 33 -5.93 11.83 -5.43
N LEU A 34 -5.60 11.05 -4.40
CA LEU A 34 -5.56 9.59 -4.49
C LEU A 34 -6.93 9.01 -4.86
N SER A 35 -8.03 9.60 -4.41
CA SER A 35 -9.37 9.14 -4.80
C SER A 35 -9.59 9.26 -6.32
N VAL A 36 -9.14 10.36 -6.93
CA VAL A 36 -9.27 10.61 -8.38
C VAL A 36 -8.37 9.64 -9.15
N LEU A 37 -7.12 9.45 -8.71
CA LEU A 37 -6.18 8.51 -9.30
C LEU A 37 -6.63 7.05 -9.20
N LEU A 38 -7.34 6.71 -8.12
CA LEU A 38 -7.84 5.36 -7.86
C LEU A 38 -9.10 5.02 -8.67
N GLN A 39 -9.81 6.03 -9.18
CA GLN A 39 -11.09 5.86 -9.88
C GLN A 39 -11.09 4.83 -11.03
N PRO A 40 -10.09 4.78 -11.94
CA PRO A 40 -10.06 3.77 -13.01
C PRO A 40 -9.79 2.33 -12.51
N TYR A 41 -9.32 2.15 -11.27
CA TYR A 41 -8.99 0.83 -10.71
C TYR A 41 -10.03 0.35 -9.67
N MET A 42 -10.51 1.25 -8.82
CA MET A 42 -11.48 0.97 -7.76
C MET A 42 -12.52 2.11 -7.68
N PRO A 43 -13.46 2.19 -8.63
CA PRO A 43 -14.42 3.30 -8.70
C PRO A 43 -15.30 3.39 -7.45
N SER A 44 -15.72 2.26 -6.89
CA SER A 44 -16.53 2.25 -5.66
C SER A 44 -15.75 2.77 -4.46
N THR A 45 -14.48 2.36 -4.29
CA THR A 45 -13.64 2.84 -3.18
C THR A 45 -13.27 4.30 -3.34
N SER A 46 -12.97 4.74 -4.56
CA SER A 46 -12.78 6.14 -4.91
C SER A 46 -13.99 6.98 -4.46
N ALA A 47 -15.20 6.55 -4.83
CA ALA A 47 -16.45 7.23 -4.44
C ALA A 47 -16.62 7.27 -2.91
N VAL A 48 -16.31 6.19 -2.19
CA VAL A 48 -16.36 6.17 -0.72
C VAL A 48 -15.37 7.17 -0.12
N ILE A 49 -14.14 7.27 -0.64
CA ILE A 49 -13.16 8.26 -0.17
C ILE A 49 -13.70 9.68 -0.41
N GLN A 50 -14.21 9.96 -1.61
CA GLN A 50 -14.77 11.28 -1.96
C GLN A 50 -15.98 11.64 -1.08
N GLN A 51 -16.85 10.67 -0.77
CA GLN A 51 -17.97 10.84 0.15
C GLN A 51 -17.50 11.15 1.58
N GLN A 52 -16.53 10.40 2.11
CA GLN A 52 -15.97 10.66 3.44
C GLN A 52 -15.27 12.02 3.50
N LEU A 53 -14.66 12.46 2.42
CA LEU A 53 -14.05 13.79 2.31
C LEU A 53 -15.07 14.89 1.99
N GLN A 54 -16.33 14.56 1.66
CA GLN A 54 -17.31 15.50 1.09
C GLN A 54 -16.74 16.30 -0.11
N ALA A 55 -15.98 15.63 -0.97
CA ALA A 55 -15.37 16.27 -2.14
C ALA A 55 -16.42 16.54 -3.23
N ALA A 56 -16.36 17.72 -3.85
CA ALA A 56 -17.23 18.07 -4.96
C ALA A 56 -16.88 17.25 -6.22
N PRO A 57 -17.84 16.95 -7.12
CA PRO A 57 -17.55 16.21 -8.36
C PRO A 57 -16.50 16.89 -9.26
N SER A 58 -16.30 18.20 -9.11
CA SER A 58 -15.30 18.99 -9.83
C SER A 58 -13.85 18.57 -9.55
N VAL A 59 -13.59 17.81 -8.47
CA VAL A 59 -12.24 17.31 -8.17
C VAL A 59 -11.79 16.20 -9.12
N ASN A 60 -12.70 15.60 -9.90
CA ASN A 60 -12.42 14.49 -10.82
C ASN A 60 -11.73 14.94 -12.12
N VAL A 61 -10.77 15.86 -12.00
CA VAL A 61 -9.95 16.35 -13.09
C VAL A 61 -8.50 16.16 -12.69
N LEU A 62 -7.74 15.45 -13.52
CA LEU A 62 -6.33 15.25 -13.27
C LEU A 62 -5.54 16.45 -13.80
N THR A 63 -4.83 17.12 -12.90
CA THR A 63 -3.92 18.22 -13.22
C THR A 63 -2.48 17.73 -13.09
N SER A 64 -1.55 18.36 -13.82
CA SER A 64 -0.12 18.01 -13.75
C SER A 64 0.50 18.42 -12.41
N ASP A 65 -0.08 19.43 -11.75
CA ASP A 65 0.38 19.96 -10.48
C ASP A 65 -0.45 19.43 -9.31
N PHE A 66 0.18 19.39 -8.12
CA PHE A 66 -0.55 19.09 -6.89
C PHE A 66 -1.31 20.32 -6.40
N LEU A 67 -2.64 20.29 -6.53
CA LEU A 67 -3.52 21.36 -6.09
C LEU A 67 -4.15 21.08 -4.72
N ALA A 68 -4.34 22.14 -3.93
CA ALA A 68 -5.15 22.09 -2.72
C ALA A 68 -6.65 22.09 -3.09
N LEU A 69 -7.17 20.91 -3.44
CA LEU A 69 -8.57 20.69 -3.83
C LEU A 69 -9.55 20.92 -2.66
N LEU A 70 -9.10 20.65 -1.43
CA LEU A 70 -9.86 20.88 -0.20
C LEU A 70 -9.36 22.17 0.46
N GLN A 71 -10.15 23.23 0.35
CA GLN A 71 -9.85 24.55 0.90
C GLN A 71 -9.91 24.57 2.43
N THR A 72 -9.27 25.57 3.04
CA THR A 72 -9.34 25.78 4.49
C THR A 72 -10.78 26.05 4.92
N GLY A 73 -11.25 25.38 5.97
CA GLY A 73 -12.63 25.47 6.44
C GLY A 73 -13.58 24.43 5.84
N HIS A 74 -13.11 23.64 4.87
CA HIS A 74 -13.86 22.50 4.33
C HIS A 74 -14.23 21.50 5.44
N GLN A 75 -15.50 21.08 5.46
CA GLN A 75 -16.00 20.10 6.42
C GLN A 75 -15.91 18.71 5.79
N ILE A 76 -15.19 17.81 6.46
CA ILE A 76 -15.16 16.39 6.05
C ILE A 76 -16.39 15.67 6.60
N GLY A 77 -16.80 14.61 5.91
CA GLY A 77 -17.89 13.74 6.35
C GLY A 77 -17.45 12.74 7.41
N THR A 78 -18.29 11.73 7.64
CA THR A 78 -18.02 10.68 8.64
C THR A 78 -17.00 9.68 8.08
N PRO A 79 -15.81 9.56 8.67
CA PRO A 79 -14.81 8.60 8.22
C PRO A 79 -15.23 7.16 8.56
N SER A 80 -14.95 6.23 7.67
CA SER A 80 -15.13 4.79 7.90
C SER A 80 -13.98 3.99 7.27
N PRO A 81 -13.61 2.82 7.83
CA PRO A 81 -12.54 2.00 7.26
C PRO A 81 -12.85 1.60 5.82
N LEU A 82 -11.92 1.88 4.89
CA LEU A 82 -12.09 1.60 3.46
C LEU A 82 -11.93 0.12 3.11
N PHE A 83 -11.07 -0.58 3.86
CA PHE A 83 -10.71 -1.97 3.59
C PHE A 83 -10.87 -2.80 4.84
N GLN A 84 -11.49 -3.97 4.66
CA GLN A 84 -11.51 -5.02 5.67
C GLN A 84 -10.36 -5.99 5.39
N LYS A 85 -9.75 -6.47 6.46
CA LYS A 85 -8.74 -7.53 6.35
C LYS A 85 -9.42 -8.80 5.85
N ILE A 86 -8.79 -9.46 4.87
CA ILE A 86 -9.22 -10.77 4.41
C ILE A 86 -8.60 -11.81 5.35
N GLU A 87 -9.44 -12.61 6.02
CA GLU A 87 -9.00 -13.65 6.94
C GLU A 87 -8.61 -14.94 6.20
N ASN A 88 -7.65 -15.70 6.77
CA ASN A 88 -7.14 -16.93 6.15
C ASN A 88 -8.21 -18.02 6.00
N SER A 89 -9.22 -18.03 6.88
CA SER A 89 -10.38 -18.93 6.78
C SER A 89 -11.15 -18.65 5.50
N THR A 90 -11.52 -17.39 5.25
CA THR A 90 -12.22 -16.96 4.03
C THR A 90 -11.43 -17.33 2.77
N ILE A 91 -10.11 -17.17 2.79
CA ILE A 91 -9.24 -17.56 1.67
C ILE A 91 -9.35 -19.08 1.42
N THR A 92 -9.30 -19.89 2.48
CA THR A 92 -9.36 -21.35 2.39
C THR A 92 -10.72 -21.80 1.89
N ASP A 93 -11.80 -21.22 2.42
CA ASP A 93 -13.18 -21.51 2.02
C ASP A 93 -13.43 -21.17 0.55
N LEU A 94 -12.95 -19.99 0.09
CA LEU A 94 -13.08 -19.58 -1.30
C LEU A 94 -12.23 -20.45 -2.23
N LYS A 95 -11.00 -20.81 -1.83
CA LYS A 95 -10.17 -21.76 -2.59
C LYS A 95 -10.89 -23.10 -2.74
N LEU A 96 -11.42 -23.66 -1.66
CA LEU A 96 -12.14 -24.93 -1.71
C LEU A 96 -13.38 -24.84 -2.60
N LYS A 97 -14.14 -23.74 -2.49
CA LYS A 97 -15.38 -23.51 -3.27
C LYS A 97 -15.11 -23.32 -4.76
N PHE A 98 -13.97 -22.74 -5.15
CA PHE A 98 -13.68 -22.34 -6.52
C PHE A 98 -12.47 -23.05 -7.15
N ALA A 99 -11.86 -24.05 -6.51
CA ALA A 99 -10.73 -24.83 -7.05
C ALA A 99 -11.06 -25.67 -8.30
N GLY A 100 -12.34 -25.75 -8.68
CA GLY A 100 -12.83 -26.63 -9.75
C GLY A 100 -12.94 -28.09 -9.29
N LYS A 101 -13.82 -28.85 -9.94
CA LYS A 101 -13.84 -30.31 -9.75
C LYS A 101 -12.82 -30.93 -10.71
N PRO A 102 -11.97 -31.87 -10.27
CA PRO A 102 -11.20 -32.70 -11.19
C PRO A 102 -12.17 -33.36 -12.16
N GLN A 103 -11.93 -33.27 -13.47
CA GLN A 103 -12.63 -34.14 -14.40
C GLN A 103 -12.30 -35.57 -14.03
N GLU A 104 -13.33 -36.30 -13.60
CA GLU A 104 -13.25 -37.73 -13.42
C GLU A 104 -12.88 -38.34 -14.78
N LYS A 105 -11.63 -38.78 -14.93
CA LYS A 105 -11.25 -39.64 -16.04
C LYS A 105 -12.06 -40.92 -15.89
N VAL A 106 -13.19 -41.00 -16.59
CA VAL A 106 -13.95 -42.22 -16.76
C VAL A 106 -13.06 -43.20 -17.54
N LEU A 107 -12.33 -44.05 -16.83
CA LEU A 107 -11.75 -45.26 -17.40
C LEU A 107 -12.91 -46.22 -17.75
N PRO A 108 -12.93 -46.82 -18.96
CA PRO A 108 -14.00 -47.72 -19.34
C PRO A 108 -13.84 -49.03 -18.56
N LYS A 109 -14.75 -49.29 -17.62
CA LYS A 109 -14.93 -50.62 -17.02
C LYS A 109 -16.28 -51.17 -17.45
N GLY A 110 -16.19 -52.36 -18.05
CA GLY A 110 -17.26 -53.05 -18.76
C GLY A 110 -18.51 -53.34 -17.93
N ASN A 111 -19.58 -53.53 -18.69
CA ASN A 111 -20.92 -53.93 -18.28
C ASN A 111 -20.96 -54.94 -17.13
N LYS A 112 -21.83 -54.69 -16.15
CA LYS A 112 -22.91 -55.62 -15.76
C LYS A 112 -24.09 -54.84 -15.17
N LEU A 113 -25.27 -55.10 -15.74
CA LEU A 113 -26.58 -54.59 -15.31
C LEU A 113 -27.02 -55.24 -13.99
N LYS A 114 -27.73 -54.48 -13.14
CA LYS A 114 -29.17 -54.72 -12.82
C LYS A 114 -29.73 -53.67 -11.84
N ASP A 115 -30.90 -53.12 -12.22
CA ASP A 115 -32.13 -52.88 -11.43
C ASP A 115 -32.00 -52.27 -10.01
N GLN A 116 -32.75 -51.25 -9.57
CA GLN A 116 -34.11 -50.83 -9.92
C GLN A 116 -34.47 -49.47 -9.26
N LYS A 117 -35.17 -48.62 -10.02
CA LYS A 117 -36.45 -47.93 -9.69
C LYS A 117 -36.55 -46.67 -8.78
N SER A 118 -37.35 -45.73 -9.31
CA SER A 118 -38.09 -44.59 -8.71
C SER A 118 -37.30 -43.27 -8.58
N SER A 119 -37.78 -42.09 -8.96
CA SER A 119 -39.04 -41.63 -9.57
C SER A 119 -38.96 -40.10 -9.83
N LYS A 120 -39.48 -39.66 -10.99
CA LYS A 120 -40.16 -38.36 -11.26
C LYS A 120 -39.38 -37.03 -11.32
N GLU A 121 -39.05 -36.61 -12.55
CA GLU A 121 -39.49 -35.38 -13.28
C GLU A 121 -40.36 -34.37 -12.48
N SER A 122 -40.18 -33.04 -12.52
CA SER A 122 -40.22 -32.13 -13.69
C SER A 122 -39.72 -30.72 -13.24
N VAL A 123 -38.74 -30.09 -13.90
CA VAL A 123 -38.85 -29.07 -14.99
C VAL A 123 -39.56 -27.76 -14.60
N ALA A 124 -38.81 -26.65 -14.56
CA ALA A 124 -39.05 -25.46 -15.41
C ALA A 124 -37.96 -24.39 -15.22
N THR A 125 -37.11 -24.27 -16.24
CA THR A 125 -36.24 -23.14 -16.57
C THR A 125 -37.07 -21.90 -16.90
N GLN A 126 -36.61 -20.70 -16.51
CA GLN A 126 -36.79 -19.54 -17.38
C GLN A 126 -35.59 -18.59 -17.29
N GLN A 127 -35.03 -18.40 -18.47
CA GLN A 127 -33.89 -17.60 -18.89
C GLN A 127 -34.48 -16.40 -19.63
N GLN A 128 -33.99 -15.19 -19.37
CA GLN A 128 -34.14 -14.08 -20.32
C GLN A 128 -32.80 -13.35 -20.44
N ASN A 129 -32.11 -13.67 -21.54
CA ASN A 129 -31.19 -12.76 -22.22
C ASN A 129 -32.04 -11.87 -23.13
N SER A 130 -31.78 -10.56 -23.13
CA SER A 130 -32.13 -9.66 -24.23
C SER A 130 -30.86 -8.98 -24.71
N VAL A 131 -30.50 -9.33 -25.94
CA VAL A 131 -29.55 -8.66 -26.81
C VAL A 131 -30.24 -7.41 -27.37
N THR A 132 -29.60 -6.26 -27.31
CA THR A 132 -29.75 -5.23 -28.35
C THR A 132 -28.38 -4.76 -28.81
N ASN A 133 -28.12 -5.05 -30.09
CA ASN A 133 -27.08 -4.42 -30.86
C ASN A 133 -27.36 -2.92 -30.97
N ASN A 134 -26.32 -2.09 -30.93
CA ASN A 134 -26.22 -0.99 -31.88
C ASN A 134 -24.77 -0.77 -32.29
N LYS A 135 -24.58 -0.90 -33.60
CA LYS A 135 -23.48 -0.37 -34.41
C LYS A 135 -23.39 1.13 -34.15
N ASP A 136 -22.16 1.64 -34.04
CA ASP A 136 -21.73 2.75 -34.89
C ASP A 136 -20.22 2.70 -35.12
N LYS A 137 -19.87 2.96 -36.38
CA LYS A 137 -18.52 3.02 -36.95
C LYS A 137 -18.03 4.47 -36.95
N LEU A 138 -16.75 4.71 -36.64
CA LEU A 138 -15.85 5.62 -37.39
C LEU A 138 -14.43 5.46 -36.81
N GLY A 139 -13.46 4.89 -37.55
CA GLY A 139 -12.51 5.62 -38.41
C GLY A 139 -11.25 6.01 -37.60
N THR A 140 -10.21 5.17 -37.50
CA THR A 140 -8.93 5.26 -38.25
C THR A 140 -8.44 6.69 -38.50
N ASP A 141 -7.39 7.13 -37.79
CA ASP A 141 -6.06 7.37 -38.36
C ASP A 141 -5.12 8.12 -37.41
N SER A 142 -3.82 7.91 -37.62
CA SER A 142 -2.66 8.69 -37.16
C SER A 142 -1.93 8.20 -35.90
N ALA A 143 -1.02 7.27 -36.17
CA ALA A 143 0.24 7.16 -35.47
C ALA A 143 1.15 8.38 -35.72
N ASN A 144 2.05 8.60 -34.76
CA ASN A 144 3.41 9.13 -34.94
C ASN A 144 3.64 10.65 -34.78
N VAL A 145 4.03 11.08 -33.56
CA VAL A 145 5.13 12.05 -33.37
C VAL A 145 5.85 11.72 -32.05
N ILE A 146 7.01 11.07 -32.13
CA ILE A 146 8.08 11.14 -31.14
C ILE A 146 9.25 11.86 -31.82
N LYS A 147 9.80 12.87 -31.16
CA LYS A 147 11.23 13.26 -31.04
C LYS A 147 11.38 14.78 -31.02
N ASP A 148 12.40 15.22 -30.28
CA ASP A 148 12.82 16.60 -29.96
C ASP A 148 12.18 17.10 -28.65
N VAL A 149 12.88 17.30 -27.52
CA VAL A 149 14.22 17.84 -27.30
C VAL A 149 14.73 17.34 -25.94
N LEU A 150 15.94 16.76 -25.91
CA LEU A 150 16.71 16.50 -24.70
C LEU A 150 18.16 16.95 -24.93
N VAL A 151 18.51 18.20 -24.62
CA VAL A 151 19.91 18.63 -24.44
C VAL A 151 19.97 19.81 -23.43
N ASN A 152 20.48 19.44 -22.24
CA ASN A 152 21.43 20.15 -21.36
C ASN A 152 21.01 21.36 -20.50
N GLY A 153 21.12 21.12 -19.19
CA GLY A 153 21.33 22.11 -18.14
C GLY A 153 21.94 21.45 -16.90
N THR A 154 23.16 20.94 -17.02
CA THR A 154 23.99 20.43 -15.91
C THR A 154 24.35 21.55 -14.94
N LEU A 155 23.92 21.43 -13.69
CA LEU A 155 24.53 22.13 -12.56
C LEU A 155 25.24 21.09 -11.71
N GLU A 156 26.56 21.12 -11.81
CA GLU A 156 27.51 20.37 -11.01
C GLU A 156 27.37 20.77 -9.53
N HIS A 157 26.96 19.83 -8.68
CA HIS A 157 27.40 19.76 -7.30
C HIS A 157 27.31 18.31 -6.80
N ASP A 158 28.49 17.79 -6.46
CA ASP A 158 28.73 16.75 -5.46
C ASP A 158 28.47 15.28 -5.83
N LYS A 159 29.40 14.68 -6.59
CA LYS A 159 29.55 13.22 -6.75
C LYS A 159 30.06 12.51 -5.48
N GLY A 160 30.34 13.23 -4.38
CA GLY A 160 30.82 12.64 -3.12
C GLY A 160 29.68 12.06 -2.26
N ASN A 161 28.56 12.76 -2.12
CA ASN A 161 27.56 12.38 -1.13
C ASN A 161 26.70 11.16 -1.53
N ALA A 162 26.51 10.90 -2.83
CA ALA A 162 25.67 9.79 -3.30
C ALA A 162 26.36 8.42 -3.17
N ALA A 163 27.68 8.36 -3.41
CA ALA A 163 28.47 7.13 -3.28
C ALA A 163 28.60 6.73 -1.80
N ASP A 164 28.89 7.70 -0.93
CA ASP A 164 29.01 7.49 0.51
C ASP A 164 27.69 7.02 1.14
N VAL A 165 26.55 7.55 0.70
CA VAL A 165 25.22 7.10 1.15
C VAL A 165 24.94 5.67 0.71
N ALA A 166 25.32 5.29 -0.52
CA ALA A 166 25.13 3.93 -1.02
C ALA A 166 25.98 2.91 -0.23
N GLU A 167 27.25 3.24 0.05
CA GLU A 167 28.15 2.39 0.83
C GLU A 167 27.68 2.24 2.29
N LEU A 168 27.27 3.35 2.93
CA LEU A 168 26.73 3.32 4.29
C LEU A 168 25.42 2.52 4.38
N SER A 169 24.57 2.57 3.35
CA SER A 169 23.33 1.79 3.27
C SER A 169 23.61 0.29 3.15
N GLN A 170 24.62 -0.08 2.36
CA GLN A 170 25.05 -1.47 2.23
C GLN A 170 25.61 -1.99 3.56
N ALA A 171 26.49 -1.22 4.20
CA ALA A 171 27.07 -1.57 5.51
C ALA A 171 26.00 -1.74 6.61
N VAL A 172 24.94 -0.91 6.62
CA VAL A 172 23.80 -1.08 7.56
C VAL A 172 23.06 -2.39 7.30
N THR A 173 22.91 -2.78 6.04
CA THR A 173 22.23 -4.01 5.64
C THR A 173 23.04 -5.23 6.07
N ASP A 174 24.34 -5.25 5.76
CA ASP A 174 25.24 -6.34 6.09
C ASP A 174 25.38 -6.52 7.61
N GLN A 175 25.53 -5.40 8.34
CA GLN A 175 25.58 -5.42 9.80
C GLN A 175 24.26 -5.90 10.43
N GLY A 176 23.11 -5.56 9.81
CA GLY A 176 21.80 -6.04 10.22
C GLY A 176 21.64 -7.55 10.04
N LEU A 177 22.16 -8.10 8.93
CA LEU A 177 22.21 -9.55 8.69
C LEU A 177 23.09 -10.25 9.71
N LYS A 178 24.30 -9.74 9.96
CA LYS A 178 25.22 -10.27 10.97
C LYS A 178 24.60 -10.33 12.37
N VAL A 179 23.93 -9.26 12.82
CA VAL A 179 23.22 -9.25 14.11
C VAL A 179 22.08 -10.29 14.14
N ARG A 180 21.38 -10.48 13.02
CA ARG A 180 20.30 -11.47 12.92
C ARG A 180 20.83 -12.91 12.95
N GLU A 181 21.95 -13.17 12.28
CA GLU A 181 22.66 -14.45 12.31
C GLU A 181 23.20 -14.76 13.70
N LEU A 182 23.87 -13.80 14.36
CA LEU A 182 24.38 -13.98 15.72
C LEU A 182 23.26 -14.24 16.73
N LYS A 183 22.09 -13.60 16.56
CA LYS A 183 20.90 -13.90 17.36
C LYS A 183 20.31 -15.27 17.07
N ALA A 184 20.32 -15.72 15.81
CA ALA A 184 19.85 -17.05 15.41
C ALA A 184 20.78 -18.16 15.92
N ALA A 185 22.10 -17.93 15.90
CA ALA A 185 23.13 -18.83 16.39
C ALA A 185 23.24 -18.87 17.93
N LYS A 186 22.42 -18.09 18.65
CA LYS A 186 22.50 -17.90 20.11
C LYS A 186 23.93 -17.52 20.55
N GLY A 187 24.58 -16.66 19.78
CA GLY A 187 25.92 -16.17 20.08
C GLY A 187 25.98 -15.39 21.39
N ASP A 188 27.20 -15.18 21.89
CA ASP A 188 27.41 -14.51 23.16
C ASP A 188 26.74 -13.13 23.22
N LYS A 189 26.03 -12.87 24.32
CA LYS A 189 25.29 -11.63 24.51
C LYS A 189 26.18 -10.39 24.39
N SER A 190 27.42 -10.47 24.87
CA SER A 190 28.41 -9.40 24.75
C SER A 190 28.76 -9.07 23.30
N VAL A 191 28.82 -10.10 22.43
CA VAL A 191 29.10 -9.94 21.01
C VAL A 191 27.89 -9.35 20.30
N ILE A 192 26.68 -9.83 20.61
CA ILE A 192 25.43 -9.29 20.05
C ILE A 192 25.28 -7.80 20.43
N ASP A 193 25.55 -7.43 21.67
CA ASP A 193 25.40 -6.04 22.14
C ASP A 193 26.42 -5.09 21.45
N ALA A 194 27.65 -5.55 21.21
CA ALA A 194 28.67 -4.79 20.47
C ALA A 194 28.30 -4.59 18.99
N GLU A 195 27.80 -5.63 18.33
CA GLU A 195 27.40 -5.59 16.92
C GLU A 195 26.12 -4.75 16.72
N VAL A 196 25.21 -4.75 17.71
CA VAL A 196 24.04 -3.85 17.76
C VAL A 196 24.46 -2.39 17.96
N ALA A 197 25.47 -2.11 18.78
CA ALA A 197 26.01 -0.76 18.94
C ALA A 197 26.60 -0.23 17.62
N THR A 198 27.33 -1.08 16.90
CA THR A 198 27.88 -0.77 15.56
C THR A 198 26.77 -0.49 14.55
N LEU A 199 25.69 -1.28 14.56
CA LEU A 199 24.51 -1.04 13.71
C LEU A 199 23.84 0.31 13.98
N LEU A 200 23.75 0.72 15.25
CA LEU A 200 23.19 2.02 15.62
C LEU A 200 24.07 3.17 15.13
N GLN A 201 25.40 3.05 15.26
CA GLN A 201 26.35 4.05 14.75
C GLN A 201 26.28 4.20 13.22
N LEU A 202 26.20 3.10 12.48
CA LEU A 202 26.08 3.13 11.01
C LEU A 202 24.76 3.80 10.58
N LYS A 203 23.65 3.54 11.28
CA LYS A 203 22.37 4.23 11.02
C LYS A 203 22.43 5.73 11.31
N GLN A 204 23.18 6.15 12.34
CA GLN A 204 23.42 7.57 12.62
C GLN A 204 24.25 8.23 11.52
N LYS A 205 25.33 7.59 11.06
CA LYS A 205 26.15 8.10 9.95
C LYS A 205 25.36 8.23 8.65
N LEU A 206 24.52 7.25 8.33
CA LEU A 206 23.61 7.29 7.18
C LEU A 206 22.63 8.47 7.30
N ALA A 207 22.04 8.69 8.48
CA ALA A 207 21.13 9.82 8.71
C ALA A 207 21.83 11.18 8.53
N LEU A 208 23.07 11.31 9.04
CA LEU A 208 23.90 12.51 8.86
C LEU A 208 24.24 12.77 7.39
N ALA A 209 24.64 11.73 6.63
CA ALA A 209 24.93 11.84 5.20
C ALA A 209 23.68 12.18 4.35
N GLN A 210 22.50 11.73 4.78
CA GLN A 210 21.21 12.03 4.16
C GLN A 210 20.58 13.36 4.61
N GLY A 211 21.30 14.17 5.40
CA GLY A 211 20.81 15.47 5.87
C GLY A 211 19.64 15.40 6.86
N GLN A 212 19.42 14.26 7.53
CA GLN A 212 18.39 14.08 8.55
C GLN A 212 19.00 14.18 9.95
N THR A 213 18.47 15.10 10.76
CA THR A 213 18.89 15.31 12.16
C THR A 213 18.61 14.07 13.02
N PRO A 214 19.58 13.59 13.82
CA PRO A 214 19.41 12.43 14.67
C PRO A 214 18.88 12.83 16.05
N ASP A 215 17.66 12.46 16.43
CA ASP A 215 17.36 12.32 17.87
C ASP A 215 16.27 11.28 18.20
N ALA A 216 16.49 10.68 19.38
CA ALA A 216 15.66 9.81 20.21
C ALA A 216 15.68 8.29 19.93
N ALA A 217 16.79 7.63 20.29
CA ALA A 217 16.75 6.23 20.74
C ALA A 217 17.83 5.89 21.80
N VAL A 218 17.84 6.58 22.96
CA VAL A 218 18.47 6.06 24.19
C VAL A 218 17.60 6.41 25.39
N LYS A 219 16.90 5.40 25.94
CA LYS A 219 16.34 5.23 27.31
C LYS A 219 15.47 3.96 27.26
N GLY A 220 15.63 2.89 28.02
CA GLY A 220 16.51 2.51 29.11
C GLY A 220 15.90 1.23 29.71
N ASN A 221 16.50 0.07 29.48
CA ASN A 221 15.95 -1.21 29.94
C ASN A 221 16.51 -1.54 31.33
N LYS A 222 15.81 -1.12 32.41
CA LYS A 222 16.13 -1.56 33.79
C LYS A 222 15.42 -2.88 34.09
N ARG A 223 16.22 -3.96 34.16
CA ARG A 223 15.85 -5.30 34.64
C ARG A 223 15.42 -5.22 36.10
N GLY A 224 14.17 -5.58 36.41
CA GLY A 224 13.71 -5.92 37.76
C GLY A 224 13.85 -7.42 38.00
N LYS A 225 14.84 -7.81 38.79
CA LYS A 225 15.04 -9.16 39.35
C LYS A 225 14.32 -9.16 40.70
N LYS A 226 13.27 -9.98 40.90
CA LYS A 226 12.71 -10.23 42.23
C LYS A 226 13.06 -11.65 42.64
N LYS A 227 13.82 -11.72 43.74
CA LYS A 227 13.93 -12.88 44.64
C LYS A 227 12.55 -13.24 45.18
#